data_AF-A0A8J7XGK2-F1
#
_entry.id   AF-A0A8J7XGK2-F1
#
_cell.length_a   1.000
_cell.length_b   1.000
_cell.length_c   1.000
_cell.angle_alpha   90.00
_cell.angle_beta   90.00
_cell.angle_gamma   90.00
#
_symmetry.space_group_name_H-M   'P 1'
#
loop_
_entity.id
_entity.type
_entity.pdbx_description
1 polymer ?
#
loop_
_entity_poly.entity_id
_entity_poly.type
_entity_poly.pdbx_seq_one_letter_code
_entity_poly.pdbx_strand_id
1 'polypeptide(L)'
;MMKDLFSKCGFRCGHCPSYKENLKTIEDRQRCSDGWEKYHNLKFSPEKLRRCDGCQVPDDENPVLYISCIIRRCATKNGVETCAHCSVYPCEELIKRTPGPDWPDKIACRLQTSIPEKDYSVFVEPYEGIKHLDKIRVSLSPDDIVDIAKVSAKPRIVDFPVSFLTQEMSPYESLHELISALESKTNVSYAQKEVLKKRREHLMKIMWIFGLYGEFKDNSLVIDSETYTIQKIHSNYETVKNYISTFKEYGVHCELIPLEKEKQDKKGWLTPTGALRKRGWFMRMSFDDCAGGTPTLRALQNYTAHLSKKHGTKAFTYFSKADMRTLKEAT
;
A
#
# COMPACT_ATOMS: atom_id res chain seq x y z
N MET A 1 -26.17 -8.06 -28.41
CA MET A 1 -24.69 -8.09 -28.27
C MET A 1 -24.34 -7.51 -26.91
N MET A 2 -23.52 -8.19 -26.11
CA MET A 2 -23.05 -7.61 -24.84
C MET A 2 -22.23 -6.35 -25.18
N LYS A 3 -22.60 -5.21 -24.59
CA LYS A 3 -21.91 -3.94 -24.82
C LYS A 3 -20.45 -4.07 -24.36
N ASP A 4 -19.51 -3.60 -25.17
CA ASP A 4 -18.10 -3.50 -24.76
C ASP A 4 -17.96 -2.44 -23.67
N LEU A 5 -18.16 -2.87 -22.42
CA LEU A 5 -18.03 -2.05 -21.23
C LEU A 5 -16.65 -2.29 -20.61
N PHE A 6 -15.79 -1.28 -20.68
CA PHE A 6 -14.49 -1.30 -20.02
C PHE A 6 -14.53 -0.60 -18.67
N SER A 7 -13.79 -1.16 -17.73
CA SER A 7 -13.56 -0.59 -16.42
C SER A 7 -12.56 0.58 -16.52
N LYS A 8 -12.45 1.39 -15.47
CA LYS A 8 -11.44 2.45 -15.38
C LYS A 8 -10.02 1.90 -15.59
N CYS A 9 -9.73 0.67 -15.15
CA CYS A 9 -8.44 0.01 -15.31
C CYS A 9 -8.34 -0.88 -16.56
N GLY A 10 -9.33 -0.83 -17.46
CA GLY A 10 -9.32 -1.59 -18.71
C GLY A 10 -9.90 -3.01 -18.63
N PHE A 11 -10.36 -3.47 -17.46
CA PHE A 11 -11.02 -4.77 -17.39
C PHE A 11 -12.32 -4.73 -18.20
N ARG A 12 -12.58 -5.78 -18.99
CA ARG A 12 -13.77 -5.88 -19.83
C ARG A 12 -14.96 -6.32 -19.00
N CYS A 13 -15.54 -5.39 -18.24
CA CYS A 13 -16.65 -5.64 -17.31
C CYS A 13 -17.81 -6.36 -17.98
N GLY A 14 -18.16 -6.04 -19.23
CA GLY A 14 -19.24 -6.71 -19.95
C GLY A 14 -19.05 -8.23 -20.09
N HIS A 15 -17.81 -8.72 -20.06
CA HIS A 15 -17.47 -10.15 -20.18
C HIS A 15 -17.12 -10.79 -18.83
N CYS A 16 -17.05 -9.98 -17.75
CA CYS A 16 -16.73 -10.48 -16.42
C CYS A 16 -17.91 -11.31 -15.87
N PRO A 17 -17.66 -12.52 -15.34
CA PRO A 17 -18.69 -13.38 -14.75
C PRO A 17 -19.44 -12.74 -13.57
N SER A 18 -18.82 -11.82 -12.83
CA SER A 18 -19.44 -11.15 -11.68
C SER A 18 -20.21 -9.87 -12.03
N TYR A 19 -20.19 -9.45 -13.29
CA TYR A 19 -20.96 -8.30 -13.75
C TYR A 19 -22.46 -8.57 -13.60
N LYS A 20 -23.23 -7.55 -13.21
CA LYS A 20 -24.65 -7.71 -12.86
C LYS A 20 -25.51 -8.39 -13.92
N GLU A 21 -25.18 -8.23 -15.19
CA GLU A 21 -25.90 -8.85 -16.32
C GLU A 21 -25.54 -10.33 -16.51
N ASN A 22 -24.39 -10.76 -16.01
CA ASN A 22 -23.82 -12.10 -16.16
C ASN A 22 -23.98 -12.99 -14.92
N LEU A 23 -24.40 -12.42 -13.79
CA LEU A 23 -24.52 -13.10 -12.49
C LEU A 23 -25.97 -13.08 -12.00
N LYS A 24 -26.86 -13.89 -12.60
CA LYS A 24 -28.31 -13.87 -12.34
C LYS A 24 -28.77 -15.02 -11.46
N THR A 25 -28.23 -16.22 -11.67
CA THR A 25 -28.66 -17.43 -10.97
C THR A 25 -27.60 -17.95 -10.00
N ILE A 26 -27.93 -19.01 -9.25
CA ILE A 26 -26.95 -19.70 -8.39
C ILE A 26 -25.91 -20.45 -9.22
N GLU A 27 -26.29 -20.97 -10.39
CA GLU A 27 -25.40 -21.63 -11.34
C GLU A 27 -24.38 -20.63 -11.91
N ASP A 28 -24.80 -19.39 -12.21
CA ASP A 28 -23.86 -18.33 -12.61
C ASP A 28 -22.83 -18.04 -11.51
N ARG A 29 -23.29 -18.01 -10.26
CA ARG A 29 -22.42 -17.80 -9.09
C ARG A 29 -21.46 -18.96 -8.89
N GLN A 30 -21.93 -20.19 -9.02
CA GLN A 30 -21.07 -21.37 -8.96
C GLN A 30 -19.99 -21.32 -10.04
N ARG A 31 -20.38 -21.06 -11.29
CA ARG A 31 -19.46 -20.90 -12.43
C ARG A 31 -18.43 -19.79 -12.20
N CYS A 32 -18.86 -18.63 -11.69
CA CYS A 32 -17.96 -17.53 -11.37
C CYS A 32 -16.98 -17.91 -10.26
N SER A 33 -17.46 -18.55 -9.19
CA SER A 33 -16.64 -19.03 -8.07
C SER A 33 -15.57 -20.02 -8.54
N ASP A 34 -15.98 -21.05 -9.29
CA ASP A 34 -15.09 -22.12 -9.74
C ASP A 34 -14.02 -21.59 -10.69
N GLY A 35 -14.38 -20.70 -11.61
CA GLY A 35 -13.41 -20.06 -12.50
C GLY A 35 -12.46 -19.11 -11.77
N TRP A 36 -12.95 -18.37 -10.77
CA TRP A 36 -12.09 -17.52 -9.93
C TRP A 36 -11.12 -18.32 -9.06
N GLU A 37 -11.56 -19.43 -8.49
CA GLU A 37 -10.69 -20.35 -7.75
C GLU A 37 -9.66 -20.97 -8.70
N LYS A 38 -10.10 -21.50 -9.85
CA LYS A 38 -9.22 -22.16 -10.83
C LYS A 38 -8.18 -21.21 -11.42
N TYR A 39 -8.58 -20.04 -11.93
CA TYR A 39 -7.73 -19.16 -12.73
C TYR A 39 -7.04 -18.06 -11.93
N HIS A 40 -7.66 -17.59 -10.84
CA HIS A 40 -7.14 -16.48 -10.03
C HIS A 40 -6.75 -16.87 -8.60
N ASN A 41 -6.99 -18.13 -8.19
CA ASN A 41 -6.82 -18.58 -6.80
C ASN A 41 -7.64 -17.73 -5.81
N LEU A 42 -8.80 -17.24 -6.24
CA LEU A 42 -9.72 -16.42 -5.47
C LEU A 42 -10.96 -17.24 -5.10
N LYS A 43 -10.99 -17.76 -3.87
CA LYS A 43 -12.10 -18.58 -3.38
C LYS A 43 -13.16 -17.71 -2.70
N PHE A 44 -14.35 -17.66 -3.29
CA PHE A 44 -15.54 -17.06 -2.69
C PHE A 44 -16.66 -18.08 -2.67
N SER A 45 -17.50 -18.08 -1.63
CA SER A 45 -18.70 -18.93 -1.70
C SER A 45 -19.70 -18.32 -2.69
N PRO A 46 -20.40 -19.11 -3.51
CA PRO A 46 -21.37 -18.62 -4.50
C PRO A 46 -22.43 -17.67 -3.90
N GLU A 47 -22.84 -17.91 -2.65
CA GLU A 47 -23.84 -17.11 -1.94
C GLU A 47 -23.30 -15.71 -1.60
N LYS A 48 -21.98 -15.60 -1.38
CA LYS A 48 -21.29 -14.34 -1.07
C LYS A 48 -20.91 -13.55 -2.31
N LEU A 49 -20.97 -14.13 -3.51
CA LEU A 49 -20.75 -13.38 -4.74
C LEU A 49 -21.88 -12.35 -4.93
N ARG A 50 -21.48 -11.11 -5.20
CA ARG A 50 -22.39 -9.98 -5.39
C ARG A 50 -22.44 -9.61 -6.86
N ARG A 51 -23.57 -9.11 -7.32
CA ARG A 51 -23.70 -8.54 -8.67
C ARG A 51 -22.92 -7.22 -8.69
N CYS A 52 -21.83 -7.17 -9.45
CA CYS A 52 -21.03 -5.96 -9.60
C CYS A 52 -21.69 -5.03 -10.61
N ASP A 53 -21.92 -3.77 -10.21
CA ASP A 53 -22.46 -2.73 -11.09
C ASP A 53 -21.45 -2.24 -12.13
N GLY A 54 -20.16 -2.51 -11.90
CA GLY A 54 -19.07 -2.00 -12.72
C GLY A 54 -18.66 -0.59 -12.30
N CYS A 55 -17.40 -0.25 -12.51
CA CYS A 55 -16.85 0.99 -11.99
C CYS A 55 -17.18 2.25 -12.81
N GLN A 56 -17.89 2.11 -13.93
CA GLN A 56 -18.39 3.23 -14.71
C GLN A 56 -19.66 3.84 -14.12
N VAL A 57 -20.35 3.12 -13.23
CA VAL A 57 -21.52 3.64 -12.53
C VAL A 57 -21.08 4.76 -11.56
N PRO A 58 -21.72 5.94 -11.63
CA PRO A 58 -21.49 7.06 -10.72
C PRO A 58 -21.61 6.69 -9.23
N ASP A 59 -20.92 7.44 -8.36
CA ASP A 59 -20.93 7.15 -6.91
C ASP A 59 -22.26 7.49 -6.21
N ASP A 60 -22.97 8.49 -6.71
CA ASP A 60 -24.28 8.94 -6.21
C ASP A 60 -25.41 7.93 -6.47
N GLU A 61 -25.24 7.04 -7.44
CA GLU A 61 -26.10 5.88 -7.67
C GLU A 61 -25.84 4.71 -6.69
N ASN A 62 -24.88 4.84 -5.77
CA ASN A 62 -24.49 3.84 -4.78
C ASN A 62 -24.23 2.42 -5.37
N PRO A 63 -23.28 2.29 -6.32
CA PRO A 63 -23.05 1.04 -7.03
C PRO A 63 -22.49 -0.05 -6.12
N VAL A 64 -22.93 -1.29 -6.36
CA VAL A 64 -22.35 -2.48 -5.74
C VAL A 64 -21.01 -2.79 -6.40
N LEU A 65 -19.93 -2.57 -5.65
CA LEU A 65 -18.55 -2.84 -6.05
C LEU A 65 -17.91 -3.87 -5.12
N TYR A 66 -17.07 -4.75 -5.68
CA TYR A 66 -16.36 -5.76 -4.90
C TYR A 66 -15.24 -5.20 -4.02
N ILE A 67 -14.61 -4.11 -4.45
CA ILE A 67 -13.41 -3.55 -3.81
C ILE A 67 -13.47 -2.04 -3.72
N SER A 68 -12.93 -1.49 -2.63
CA SER A 68 -12.59 -0.07 -2.56
C SER A 68 -11.34 0.20 -3.40
N CYS A 69 -11.54 0.43 -4.70
CA CYS A 69 -10.45 0.58 -5.66
C CYS A 69 -9.92 2.03 -5.70
N ILE A 70 -8.62 2.22 -5.49
CA ILE A 70 -7.99 3.54 -5.62
C ILE A 70 -7.92 4.01 -7.08
N ILE A 71 -7.82 3.09 -8.04
CA ILE A 71 -7.76 3.42 -9.48
C ILE A 71 -9.09 4.01 -9.94
N ARG A 72 -10.21 3.41 -9.53
CA ARG A 72 -11.54 3.97 -9.79
C ARG A 72 -11.65 5.39 -9.24
N ARG A 73 -11.36 5.59 -7.95
CA ARG A 73 -11.43 6.91 -7.32
C ARG A 73 -10.51 7.93 -7.99
N CYS A 74 -9.32 7.51 -8.43
CA CYS A 74 -8.40 8.38 -9.16
C CYS A 74 -8.96 8.78 -10.52
N ALA A 75 -9.48 7.82 -11.29
CA ALA A 75 -10.09 8.09 -12.59
C ALA A 75 -11.30 9.03 -12.48
N THR A 76 -12.20 8.77 -11.51
CA THR A 76 -13.34 9.65 -11.22
C THR A 76 -12.90 11.08 -10.87
N LYS A 77 -11.87 11.24 -10.01
CA LYS A 77 -11.36 12.56 -9.65
C LYS A 77 -10.66 13.30 -10.79
N ASN A 78 -10.06 12.58 -11.71
CA ASN A 78 -9.47 13.15 -12.92
C ASN A 78 -10.51 13.38 -14.03
N GLY A 79 -11.77 12.96 -13.84
CA GLY A 79 -12.80 13.08 -14.87
C GLY A 79 -12.57 12.18 -16.10
N VAL A 80 -11.75 11.13 -15.99
CA VAL A 80 -11.42 10.26 -17.14
C VAL A 80 -12.36 9.05 -17.23
N GLU A 81 -12.74 8.69 -18.47
CA GLU A 81 -13.56 7.51 -18.72
C GLU A 81 -12.81 6.22 -18.38
N THR A 82 -11.56 6.11 -18.83
CA THR A 82 -10.64 5.02 -18.48
C THR A 82 -9.25 5.60 -18.26
N CYS A 83 -8.35 4.82 -17.65
CA CYS A 83 -6.96 5.23 -17.50
C CYS A 83 -6.27 5.52 -18.83
N ALA A 84 -6.76 4.99 -19.96
CA ALA A 84 -6.23 5.32 -21.30
C ALA A 84 -6.41 6.79 -21.66
N HIS A 85 -7.39 7.50 -21.07
CA HIS A 85 -7.60 8.93 -21.31
C HIS A 85 -6.73 9.83 -20.42
N CYS A 86 -5.91 9.24 -19.55
CA CYS A 86 -5.08 9.98 -18.60
C CYS A 86 -3.75 10.38 -19.24
N SER A 87 -3.27 11.61 -19.02
CA SER A 87 -1.99 12.08 -19.59
C SER A 87 -0.77 11.33 -19.09
N VAL A 88 -0.85 10.71 -17.90
CA VAL A 88 0.24 9.92 -17.30
C VAL A 88 0.09 8.41 -17.51
N TYR A 89 -0.73 7.99 -18.46
CA TYR A 89 -0.88 6.56 -18.80
C TYR A 89 0.32 6.03 -19.59
N PRO A 90 0.85 4.83 -19.27
CA PRO A 90 0.52 4.01 -18.10
C PRO A 90 1.28 4.50 -16.84
N CYS A 91 0.61 4.56 -15.69
CA CYS A 91 1.24 4.94 -14.43
C CYS A 91 1.53 3.72 -13.55
N GLU A 92 2.53 3.86 -12.66
CA GLU A 92 2.98 2.79 -11.77
C GLU A 92 1.84 2.20 -10.92
N GLU A 93 0.92 3.04 -10.45
CA GLU A 93 -0.18 2.59 -9.59
C GLU A 93 -1.19 1.69 -10.31
N LEU A 94 -1.38 1.93 -11.61
CA LEU A 94 -2.21 1.08 -12.47
C LEU A 94 -1.50 -0.25 -12.75
N ILE A 95 -0.22 -0.18 -13.15
CA ILE A 95 0.59 -1.36 -13.50
C ILE A 95 0.65 -2.33 -12.33
N LYS A 96 0.92 -1.84 -11.11
CA LYS A 96 0.98 -2.67 -9.89
C LYS A 96 -0.34 -3.38 -9.52
N ARG A 97 -1.47 -2.95 -10.09
CA ARG A 97 -2.82 -3.45 -9.75
C ARG A 97 -3.52 -4.15 -10.91
N THR A 98 -2.83 -4.29 -12.04
CA THR A 98 -3.35 -4.91 -13.24
C THR A 98 -2.45 -6.09 -13.58
N PRO A 99 -3.00 -7.26 -13.94
CA PRO A 99 -2.17 -8.36 -14.42
C PRO A 99 -1.29 -7.92 -15.60
N GLY A 100 -0.02 -8.34 -15.57
CA GLY A 100 0.92 -8.07 -16.66
C GLY A 100 0.64 -8.93 -17.89
N PRO A 101 1.34 -8.65 -19.02
CA PRO A 101 1.14 -9.39 -20.28
C PRO A 101 1.51 -10.88 -20.17
N ASP A 102 2.37 -11.24 -19.23
CA ASP A 102 2.79 -12.62 -18.95
C ASP A 102 1.81 -13.39 -18.04
N TRP A 103 0.70 -12.78 -17.65
CA TRP A 103 -0.24 -13.37 -16.71
C TRP A 103 -0.96 -14.63 -17.24
N PRO A 104 -1.39 -14.72 -18.51
CA PRO A 104 -1.92 -15.96 -19.07
C PRO A 104 -0.92 -17.12 -18.99
N ASP A 105 0.36 -16.85 -19.28
CA ASP A 105 1.42 -17.85 -19.20
C ASP A 105 1.64 -18.32 -17.75
N LYS A 106 1.62 -17.39 -16.79
CA LYS A 106 1.67 -17.73 -15.35
C LYS A 106 0.51 -18.63 -14.92
N ILE A 107 -0.69 -18.41 -15.46
CA ILE A 107 -1.85 -19.27 -15.19
C ILE A 107 -1.63 -20.66 -15.79
N ALA A 108 -1.22 -20.74 -17.07
CA ALA A 108 -1.00 -22.00 -17.76
C ALA A 108 0.11 -22.83 -17.09
N CYS A 109 1.24 -22.20 -16.73
CA CYS A 109 2.32 -22.84 -15.98
C CYS A 109 1.85 -23.37 -14.63
N ARG A 110 1.05 -22.59 -13.88
CA ARG A 110 0.51 -23.02 -12.58
C ARG A 110 -0.44 -24.21 -12.72
N LEU A 111 -1.30 -24.21 -13.74
CA LEU A 111 -2.25 -25.27 -14.00
C LEU A 111 -1.64 -26.47 -14.73
N GLN A 112 -0.39 -26.35 -15.19
CA GLN A 112 0.32 -27.36 -16.01
C GLN A 112 -0.48 -27.80 -17.23
N THR A 113 -1.26 -26.87 -17.81
CA THR A 113 -2.11 -27.15 -18.97
C THR A 113 -2.42 -25.86 -19.73
N SER A 114 -2.69 -25.99 -21.03
CA SER A 114 -3.18 -24.88 -21.85
C SER A 114 -4.58 -24.46 -21.39
N ILE A 115 -4.83 -23.15 -21.38
CA ILE A 115 -6.15 -22.61 -21.04
C ILE A 115 -7.08 -22.80 -22.24
N PRO A 116 -8.21 -23.52 -22.11
CA PRO A 116 -9.16 -23.64 -23.22
C PRO A 116 -9.65 -22.27 -23.69
N GLU A 117 -9.83 -22.08 -25.01
CA GLU A 117 -10.29 -20.83 -25.63
C GLU A 117 -11.51 -20.21 -24.91
N LYS A 118 -12.50 -21.06 -24.63
CA LYS A 118 -13.74 -20.66 -23.92
C LYS A 118 -13.43 -20.10 -22.53
N ASP A 119 -12.54 -20.74 -21.78
CA ASP A 119 -12.20 -20.31 -20.43
C ASP A 119 -11.30 -19.07 -20.46
N TYR A 120 -10.39 -18.97 -21.43
CA TYR A 120 -9.56 -17.78 -21.65
C TYR A 120 -10.45 -16.55 -21.89
N SER A 121 -11.44 -16.64 -22.78
CA SER A 121 -12.34 -15.53 -23.10
C SER A 121 -13.21 -15.04 -21.92
N VAL A 122 -13.39 -15.86 -20.89
CA VAL A 122 -14.29 -15.55 -19.75
C VAL A 122 -13.51 -15.21 -18.47
N PHE A 123 -12.41 -15.92 -18.22
CA PHE A 123 -11.68 -15.84 -16.96
C PHE A 123 -10.26 -15.27 -17.10
N VAL A 124 -9.79 -14.98 -18.30
CA VAL A 124 -8.44 -14.44 -18.51
C VAL A 124 -8.50 -13.13 -19.27
N GLU A 125 -8.92 -13.14 -20.55
CA GLU A 125 -8.97 -11.94 -21.39
C GLU A 125 -9.66 -10.75 -20.74
N PRO A 126 -10.81 -10.91 -20.03
CA PRO A 126 -11.48 -9.75 -19.43
C PRO A 126 -10.65 -9.01 -18.38
N TYR A 127 -9.60 -9.63 -17.84
CA TYR A 127 -8.69 -9.04 -16.84
C TYR A 127 -7.35 -8.57 -17.44
N GLU A 128 -7.16 -8.68 -18.75
CA GLU A 128 -5.99 -8.13 -19.46
C GLU A 128 -6.14 -6.60 -19.65
N GLY A 129 -6.26 -5.87 -18.53
CA GLY A 129 -6.62 -4.46 -18.54
C GLY A 129 -5.69 -3.56 -19.35
N ILE A 130 -4.38 -3.76 -19.25
CA ILE A 130 -3.39 -2.97 -20.02
C ILE A 130 -3.57 -3.17 -21.53
N LYS A 131 -3.74 -4.41 -21.98
CA LYS A 131 -4.00 -4.74 -23.39
C LYS A 131 -5.22 -4.00 -23.94
N HIS A 132 -6.29 -3.86 -23.15
CA HIS A 132 -7.48 -3.11 -23.55
C HIS A 132 -7.25 -1.60 -23.53
N LEU A 133 -6.60 -1.08 -22.50
CA LEU A 133 -6.29 0.35 -22.40
C LEU A 133 -5.36 0.81 -23.51
N ASP A 134 -4.39 0.00 -23.93
CA ASP A 134 -3.50 0.31 -25.04
C ASP A 134 -4.29 0.43 -26.35
N LYS A 135 -5.23 -0.49 -26.61
CA LYS A 135 -6.12 -0.41 -27.77
C LYS A 135 -6.99 0.84 -27.74
N ILE A 136 -7.57 1.18 -26.58
CA ILE A 136 -8.35 2.41 -26.40
C ILE A 136 -7.45 3.61 -26.66
N ARG A 137 -6.26 3.67 -26.06
CA ARG A 137 -5.31 4.78 -26.18
C ARG A 137 -4.93 5.07 -27.64
N VAL A 138 -4.71 4.03 -28.46
CA VAL A 138 -4.39 4.18 -29.89
C VAL A 138 -5.54 4.83 -30.67
N SER A 139 -6.79 4.65 -30.23
CA SER A 139 -7.96 5.27 -30.88
C SER A 139 -8.26 6.70 -30.42
N LEU A 140 -7.56 7.21 -29.40
CA LEU A 140 -7.81 8.54 -28.84
C LEU A 140 -7.04 9.62 -29.61
N SER A 141 -7.69 10.77 -29.79
CA SER A 141 -7.04 12.00 -30.23
C SER A 141 -6.34 12.71 -29.06
N PRO A 142 -5.46 13.69 -29.33
CA PRO A 142 -4.86 14.51 -28.26
C PRO A 142 -5.90 15.22 -27.37
N ASP A 143 -7.05 15.60 -27.94
CA ASP A 143 -8.11 16.31 -27.21
C ASP A 143 -8.87 15.40 -26.22
N ASP A 144 -8.80 14.08 -26.42
CA ASP A 144 -9.38 13.09 -25.50
C ASP A 144 -8.47 12.84 -24.27
N ILE A 145 -7.24 13.37 -24.28
CA ILE A 145 -6.27 13.16 -23.21
C ILE A 145 -6.42 14.23 -22.14
N VAL A 146 -6.83 13.79 -20.96
CA VAL A 146 -7.06 14.64 -19.79
C VAL A 146 -5.85 14.63 -18.87
N ASP A 147 -5.41 15.83 -18.49
CA ASP A 147 -4.37 16.00 -17.49
C ASP A 147 -4.84 15.59 -16.09
N ILE A 148 -3.91 15.06 -15.29
CA ILE A 148 -4.24 14.65 -13.93
C ILE A 148 -4.58 15.86 -13.04
N ALA A 149 -5.58 15.68 -12.18
CA ALA A 149 -5.81 16.58 -11.06
C ALA A 149 -4.64 16.44 -10.07
N LYS A 150 -3.70 17.39 -10.12
CA LYS A 150 -2.52 17.43 -9.25
C LYS A 150 -2.95 17.68 -7.81
N VAL A 151 -2.62 16.75 -6.91
CA VAL A 151 -2.91 16.86 -5.49
C VAL A 151 -1.63 16.81 -4.65
N SER A 152 -1.72 17.30 -3.42
CA SER A 152 -0.64 17.19 -2.44
C SER A 152 -0.93 16.10 -1.40
N ALA A 153 0.09 15.31 -1.10
CA ALA A 153 0.15 14.32 -0.04
C ALA A 153 0.93 14.85 1.16
N LYS A 154 0.58 16.05 1.65
CA LYS A 154 1.21 16.64 2.83
C LYS A 154 0.56 16.13 4.12
N PRO A 155 1.34 15.63 5.09
CA PRO A 155 0.82 15.35 6.42
C PRO A 155 0.45 16.64 7.16
N ARG A 156 -0.44 16.52 8.15
CA ARG A 156 -0.68 17.61 9.11
C ARG A 156 0.42 17.56 10.16
N ILE A 157 1.28 18.56 10.15
CA ILE A 157 2.43 18.70 11.06
C ILE A 157 2.21 19.95 11.92
N VAL A 158 2.62 19.86 13.18
CA VAL A 158 2.69 21.02 14.07
C VAL A 158 4.08 21.64 13.93
N ASP A 159 4.14 22.97 13.82
CA ASP A 159 5.40 23.69 13.68
C ASP A 159 6.36 23.40 14.84
N PHE A 160 7.65 23.32 14.52
CA PHE A 160 8.69 23.10 15.53
C PHE A 160 8.76 24.33 16.46
N PRO A 161 8.85 24.13 17.79
CA PRO A 161 8.84 25.24 18.74
C PRO A 161 10.20 25.97 18.78
N VAL A 162 10.36 26.97 17.90
CA VAL A 162 11.58 27.80 17.73
C VAL A 162 12.02 28.52 19.02
N SER A 163 11.10 28.78 19.95
CA SER A 163 11.39 29.51 21.20
C SER A 163 12.29 28.77 22.21
N PHE A 164 12.74 27.55 21.91
CA PHE A 164 13.62 26.73 22.76
C PHE A 164 14.88 26.24 22.04
N LEU A 165 15.31 26.88 20.95
CA LEU A 165 16.50 26.47 20.19
C LEU A 165 17.78 26.60 21.03
N THR A 166 18.18 25.50 21.68
CA THR A 166 19.52 25.27 22.23
C THR A 166 20.25 24.24 21.35
N GLN A 167 21.58 24.14 21.43
CA GLN A 167 22.32 23.09 20.71
C GLN A 167 21.82 21.67 21.06
N GLU A 168 21.29 21.48 22.28
CA GLU A 168 20.70 20.22 22.75
C GLU A 168 19.41 19.84 22.00
N MET A 169 18.74 20.79 21.33
CA MET A 169 17.51 20.57 20.58
C MET A 169 17.75 20.19 19.12
N SER A 170 18.98 20.32 18.61
CA SER A 170 19.31 19.97 17.22
C SER A 170 18.94 18.54 16.80
N PRO A 171 19.01 17.51 17.68
CA PRO A 171 18.53 16.17 17.34
C PRO A 171 16.99 16.08 17.23
N TYR A 172 16.26 16.89 18.00
CA TYR A 172 14.79 16.93 17.92
C TYR A 172 14.31 17.70 16.68
N GLU A 173 15.03 18.75 16.29
CA GLU A 173 14.78 19.47 15.03
C GLU A 173 14.98 18.53 13.83
N SER A 174 16.11 17.81 13.78
CA SER A 174 16.36 16.79 12.74
C SER A 174 15.27 15.72 12.70
N LEU A 175 14.80 15.25 13.87
CA LEU A 175 13.69 14.30 13.96
C LEU A 175 12.38 14.90 13.45
N HIS A 176 12.11 16.18 13.75
CA HIS A 176 10.92 16.88 13.28
C HIS A 176 10.92 17.00 11.76
N GLU A 177 12.05 17.40 11.16
CA GLU A 177 12.22 17.49 9.72
C GLU A 177 12.01 16.12 9.06
N LEU A 178 12.61 15.06 9.60
CA LEU A 178 12.42 13.69 9.14
C LEU A 178 10.94 13.28 9.17
N ILE A 179 10.26 13.45 10.31
CA ILE A 179 8.84 13.12 10.43
C ILE A 179 8.00 13.96 9.47
N SER A 180 8.36 15.22 9.23
CA SER A 180 7.63 16.13 8.34
C SER A 180 7.80 15.76 6.86
N ALA A 181 9.00 15.32 6.47
CA ALA A 181 9.35 14.99 5.10
C ALA A 181 8.80 13.63 4.64
N LEU A 182 8.69 12.66 5.55
CA LEU A 182 8.27 11.29 5.23
C LEU A 182 7.01 11.25 4.35
N GLU A 183 7.14 10.75 3.13
CA GLU A 183 6.05 10.57 2.16
C GLU A 183 5.30 11.87 1.78
N SER A 184 5.89 13.03 2.08
CA SER A 184 5.35 14.33 1.74
C SER A 184 5.71 14.68 0.31
N LYS A 185 4.75 14.54 -0.62
CA LYS A 185 4.95 14.88 -2.04
C LYS A 185 3.87 15.84 -2.54
N THR A 186 4.25 16.70 -3.48
CA THR A 186 3.34 17.59 -4.22
C THR A 186 3.22 17.12 -5.67
N ASN A 187 2.21 17.61 -6.39
CA ASN A 187 2.02 17.31 -7.81
C ASN A 187 1.86 15.82 -8.13
N VAL A 188 1.24 15.06 -7.22
CA VAL A 188 1.00 13.62 -7.40
C VAL A 188 -0.43 13.36 -7.86
N SER A 189 -0.68 12.19 -8.45
CA SER A 189 -2.04 11.72 -8.75
C SER A 189 -2.80 11.37 -7.46
N TYR A 190 -4.13 11.26 -7.54
CA TYR A 190 -4.92 10.82 -6.39
C TYR A 190 -4.56 9.39 -5.93
N ALA A 191 -4.35 8.45 -6.85
CA ALA A 191 -3.94 7.09 -6.51
C ALA A 191 -2.61 7.09 -5.74
N GLN A 192 -1.63 7.86 -6.23
CA GLN A 192 -0.33 7.99 -5.59
C GLN A 192 -0.46 8.64 -4.21
N LYS A 193 -1.28 9.69 -4.06
CA LYS A 193 -1.57 10.29 -2.74
C LYS A 193 -2.08 9.28 -1.72
N GLU A 194 -3.02 8.42 -2.09
CA GLU A 194 -3.56 7.40 -1.17
C GLU A 194 -2.50 6.34 -0.80
N VAL A 195 -1.61 5.99 -1.74
CA VAL A 195 -0.48 5.09 -1.48
C VAL A 195 0.54 5.71 -0.53
N LEU A 196 0.97 6.95 -0.80
CA LEU A 196 1.88 7.70 0.07
C LEU A 196 1.30 7.82 1.48
N LYS A 197 0.00 8.14 1.61
CA LYS A 197 -0.69 8.23 2.91
C LYS A 197 -0.64 6.92 3.68
N LYS A 198 -0.97 5.79 3.03
CA LYS A 198 -0.96 4.47 3.68
C LYS A 198 0.45 4.03 4.06
N ARG A 199 1.43 4.26 3.17
CA ARG A 199 2.84 3.97 3.41
C ARG A 199 3.36 4.79 4.58
N ARG A 200 3.09 6.10 4.61
CA ARG A 200 3.42 6.99 5.73
C ARG A 200 2.90 6.46 7.06
N GLU A 201 1.62 6.08 7.12
CA GLU A 201 1.03 5.56 8.35
C GLU A 201 1.80 4.34 8.87
N HIS A 202 2.22 3.45 7.97
CA HIS A 202 3.01 2.28 8.32
C HIS A 202 4.42 2.64 8.79
N LEU A 203 5.12 3.52 8.07
CA LEU A 203 6.45 4.00 8.44
C LEU A 203 6.43 4.68 9.82
N MET A 204 5.45 5.53 10.08
CA MET A 204 5.28 6.18 11.39
C MET A 204 5.05 5.16 12.50
N LYS A 205 4.27 4.10 12.25
CA LYS A 205 4.08 3.02 13.23
C LYS A 205 5.38 2.27 13.49
N ILE A 206 6.20 2.01 12.47
CA ILE A 206 7.51 1.39 12.65
C ILE A 206 8.43 2.28 13.51
N MET A 207 8.57 3.56 13.17
CA MET A 207 9.39 4.50 13.97
C MET A 207 8.91 4.59 15.42
N TRP A 208 7.59 4.61 15.63
CA TRP A 208 6.99 4.62 16.96
C TRP A 208 7.40 3.38 17.78
N ILE A 209 7.35 2.19 17.18
CA ILE A 209 7.69 0.93 17.85
C ILE A 209 9.18 0.90 18.20
N PHE A 210 10.05 1.29 17.26
CA PHE A 210 11.48 1.39 17.53
C PHE A 210 11.78 2.40 18.65
N GLY A 211 11.17 3.58 18.61
CA GLY A 211 11.36 4.58 19.66
C GLY A 211 10.95 4.07 21.04
N LEU A 212 9.78 3.43 21.13
CA LEU A 212 9.20 3.05 22.42
C LEU A 212 9.76 1.74 23.01
N TYR A 213 10.10 0.77 22.15
CA TYR A 213 10.46 -0.59 22.56
C TYR A 213 11.84 -1.05 22.08
N GLY A 214 12.52 -0.25 21.25
CA GLY A 214 13.83 -0.61 20.72
C GLY A 214 14.91 -0.66 21.80
N GLU A 215 15.69 -1.72 21.80
CA GLU A 215 16.92 -1.80 22.58
C GLU A 215 18.07 -1.17 21.81
N PHE A 216 18.83 -0.29 22.45
CA PHE A 216 19.96 0.37 21.81
C PHE A 216 21.18 -0.58 21.76
N LYS A 217 21.64 -0.94 20.56
CA LYS A 217 22.80 -1.81 20.31
C LYS A 217 23.57 -1.29 19.11
N ASP A 218 24.88 -1.06 19.27
CA ASP A 218 25.79 -0.63 18.19
C ASP A 218 25.23 0.52 17.33
N ASN A 219 24.90 1.65 17.97
CA ASN A 219 24.33 2.84 17.31
C ASN A 219 23.01 2.60 16.55
N SER A 220 22.32 1.51 16.86
CA SER A 220 21.05 1.13 16.24
C SER A 220 20.02 0.79 17.31
N LEU A 221 18.74 0.89 16.95
CA LEU A 221 17.64 0.31 17.72
C LEU A 221 17.31 -1.07 17.17
N VAL A 222 17.10 -2.02 18.08
CA VAL A 222 16.75 -3.40 17.74
C VAL A 222 15.43 -3.77 18.40
N ILE A 223 14.51 -4.35 17.64
CA ILE A 223 13.27 -4.93 18.15
C ILE A 223 13.18 -6.39 17.73
N ASP A 224 12.75 -7.26 18.64
CA ASP A 224 12.50 -8.66 18.32
C ASP A 224 11.14 -8.86 17.61
N SER A 225 10.95 -10.05 17.05
CA SER A 225 9.73 -10.43 16.33
C SER A 225 8.45 -10.43 17.17
N GLU A 226 8.55 -10.74 18.47
CA GLU A 226 7.39 -10.77 19.37
C GLU A 226 6.90 -9.35 19.64
N THR A 227 7.83 -8.46 20.00
CA THR A 227 7.61 -7.02 20.19
C THR A 227 6.92 -6.41 18.97
N TYR A 228 7.42 -6.67 17.75
CA TYR A 228 6.79 -6.16 16.52
C TYR A 228 5.37 -6.72 16.33
N THR A 229 5.18 -8.03 16.49
CA THR A 229 3.92 -8.68 16.13
C THR A 229 2.79 -8.36 17.10
N ILE A 230 3.08 -8.09 18.38
CA ILE A 230 2.09 -7.67 19.39
C ILE A 230 1.42 -6.34 18.99
N GLN A 231 2.12 -5.49 18.26
CA GLN A 231 1.62 -4.17 17.83
C GLN A 231 0.59 -4.25 16.69
N LYS A 232 0.31 -5.46 16.18
CA LYS A 232 -0.69 -5.72 15.13
C LYS A 232 -0.49 -4.85 13.88
N ILE A 233 0.76 -4.51 13.57
CA ILE A 233 1.12 -3.85 12.32
C ILE A 233 1.24 -4.89 11.20
N HIS A 234 1.38 -4.41 9.96
CA HIS A 234 1.34 -5.30 8.80
C HIS A 234 2.44 -6.36 8.89
N SER A 235 2.06 -7.62 8.65
CA SER A 235 2.95 -8.77 8.79
C SER A 235 3.35 -9.40 7.46
N ASN A 236 2.82 -8.98 6.31
CA ASN A 236 3.27 -9.54 5.03
C ASN A 236 4.70 -9.08 4.74
N TYR A 237 5.64 -10.03 4.61
CA TYR A 237 7.07 -9.73 4.54
C TYR A 237 7.43 -8.84 3.35
N GLU A 238 6.98 -9.16 2.14
CA GLU A 238 7.29 -8.36 0.95
C GLU A 238 6.74 -6.93 1.09
N THR A 239 5.57 -6.78 1.70
CA THR A 239 5.00 -5.45 1.91
C THR A 239 5.77 -4.66 2.96
N VAL A 240 6.15 -5.29 4.08
CA VAL A 240 6.99 -4.65 5.11
C VAL A 240 8.35 -4.26 4.52
N LYS A 241 8.99 -5.17 3.78
CA LYS A 241 10.26 -4.94 3.08
C LYS A 241 10.18 -3.76 2.12
N ASN A 242 9.12 -3.69 1.32
CA ASN A 242 8.87 -2.59 0.38
C ASN A 242 8.60 -1.25 1.07
N TYR A 243 8.06 -1.27 2.30
CA TYR A 243 7.91 -0.04 3.06
C TYR A 243 9.23 0.38 3.69
N ILE A 244 9.91 -0.51 4.42
CA ILE A 244 11.17 -0.14 5.09
C ILE A 244 12.27 0.25 4.11
N SER A 245 12.25 -0.23 2.86
CA SER A 245 13.21 0.21 1.84
C SER A 245 13.09 1.71 1.51
N THR A 246 11.90 2.30 1.69
CA THR A 246 11.66 3.73 1.42
C THR A 246 12.22 4.65 2.48
N PHE A 247 12.50 4.14 3.68
CA PHE A 247 13.22 4.89 4.71
C PHE A 247 14.60 5.37 4.25
N LYS A 248 15.22 4.62 3.33
CA LYS A 248 16.53 4.97 2.77
C LYS A 248 16.54 6.32 2.03
N GLU A 249 15.40 6.74 1.45
CA GLU A 249 15.26 8.07 0.83
C GLU A 249 15.41 9.22 1.85
N TYR A 250 15.30 8.93 3.15
CA TYR A 250 15.30 9.90 4.24
C TYR A 250 16.46 9.66 5.24
N GLY A 251 17.50 8.91 4.84
CA GLY A 251 18.65 8.62 5.70
C GLY A 251 18.39 7.61 6.83
N VAL A 252 17.23 6.92 6.79
CA VAL A 252 16.88 5.91 7.78
C VAL A 252 17.16 4.52 7.19
N HIS A 253 18.03 3.76 7.84
CA HIS A 253 18.34 2.39 7.48
C HIS A 253 17.54 1.45 8.37
N CYS A 254 16.61 0.71 7.78
CA CYS A 254 15.82 -0.27 8.51
C CYS A 254 15.84 -1.62 7.80
N GLU A 255 16.21 -2.67 8.53
CA GLU A 255 16.41 -4.01 7.99
C GLU A 255 15.68 -5.04 8.84
N LEU A 256 15.07 -6.02 8.17
CA LEU A 256 14.52 -7.22 8.80
C LEU A 256 15.52 -8.35 8.60
N ILE A 257 16.02 -8.91 9.70
CA ILE A 257 17.12 -9.87 9.71
C ILE A 257 16.61 -11.21 10.27
N PRO A 258 16.50 -12.24 9.41
CA PRO A 258 16.19 -13.61 9.87
C PRO A 258 17.35 -14.21 10.67
N LEU A 259 17.03 -14.90 11.76
CA LEU A 259 18.01 -15.62 12.57
C LEU A 259 18.54 -16.86 11.84
N GLU A 260 19.85 -17.09 11.89
CA GLU A 260 20.51 -18.18 11.14
C GLU A 260 19.95 -19.57 11.46
N LYS A 261 19.64 -19.82 12.74
CA LYS A 261 19.06 -21.10 13.20
C LYS A 261 17.68 -21.40 12.60
N GLU A 262 16.95 -20.39 12.12
CA GLU A 262 15.62 -20.56 11.50
C GLU A 262 15.65 -20.59 9.97
N LYS A 263 16.79 -20.36 9.32
CA LYS A 263 16.98 -20.71 7.90
C LYS A 263 16.95 -22.23 7.68
N GLN A 264 17.13 -23.01 8.75
CA GLN A 264 17.17 -24.48 8.76
C GLN A 264 15.95 -25.14 9.45
N ASP A 265 15.07 -24.36 10.11
CA ASP A 265 13.83 -24.90 10.72
C ASP A 265 12.77 -25.18 9.64
N LYS A 266 12.14 -26.37 9.70
CA LYS A 266 11.03 -26.78 8.81
C LYS A 266 9.85 -25.80 8.81
N LYS A 267 9.65 -25.02 9.89
CA LYS A 267 8.56 -24.03 9.98
C LYS A 267 8.95 -22.62 9.54
N GLY A 268 10.24 -22.30 9.54
CA GLY A 268 10.82 -20.99 9.21
C GLY A 268 10.23 -19.79 9.99
N TRP A 269 10.67 -18.59 9.61
CA TRP A 269 10.24 -17.30 10.17
C TRP A 269 9.03 -16.68 9.42
N LEU A 270 8.61 -17.30 8.31
CA LEU A 270 7.44 -16.93 7.51
C LEU A 270 6.34 -18.01 7.59
N THR A 271 5.09 -17.58 7.46
CA THR A 271 3.97 -18.48 7.13
C THR A 271 4.04 -18.90 5.65
N PRO A 272 3.35 -19.97 5.24
CA PRO A 272 3.21 -20.31 3.82
C PRO A 272 2.62 -19.18 2.96
N THR A 273 1.86 -18.27 3.58
CA THR A 273 1.28 -17.08 2.94
C THR A 273 2.22 -15.86 2.93
N GLY A 274 3.47 -16.02 3.37
CA GLY A 274 4.47 -14.95 3.41
C GLY A 274 4.30 -13.93 4.54
N ALA A 275 3.56 -14.27 5.59
CA ALA A 275 3.42 -13.43 6.77
C ALA A 275 4.52 -13.73 7.80
N LEU A 276 5.03 -12.68 8.46
CA LEU A 276 6.00 -12.74 9.55
C LEU A 276 5.40 -13.48 10.75
N ARG A 277 6.13 -14.46 11.28
CA ARG A 277 5.79 -15.15 12.53
C ARG A 277 6.29 -14.36 13.74
N LYS A 278 5.81 -14.70 14.93
CA LYS A 278 6.25 -14.12 16.22
C LYS A 278 7.66 -14.58 16.67
N ARG A 279 8.46 -15.17 15.78
CA ARG A 279 9.76 -15.78 16.09
C ARG A 279 10.65 -15.79 14.85
N GLY A 280 11.95 -15.94 15.05
CA GLY A 280 12.90 -16.28 13.98
C GLY A 280 13.53 -15.10 13.24
N TRP A 281 13.29 -13.88 13.69
CA TRP A 281 13.83 -12.68 13.08
C TRP A 281 13.81 -11.52 14.08
N PHE A 282 14.59 -10.49 13.78
CA PHE A 282 14.54 -9.20 14.46
C PHE A 282 14.59 -8.09 13.42
N MET A 283 14.26 -6.87 13.82
CA MET A 283 14.48 -5.69 12.98
C MET A 283 15.48 -4.75 13.64
N ARG A 284 16.26 -4.09 12.81
CA ARG A 284 17.26 -3.10 13.20
C ARG A 284 16.98 -1.79 12.49
N MET A 285 17.12 -0.67 13.19
CA MET A 285 16.99 0.68 12.65
C MET A 285 18.18 1.54 13.07
N SER A 286 18.81 2.23 12.12
CA SER A 286 19.83 3.24 12.36
C SER A 286 19.60 4.46 11.48
N PHE A 287 20.09 5.61 11.91
CA PHE A 287 20.00 6.88 11.18
C PHE A 287 21.40 7.25 10.70
N ASP A 288 21.53 7.61 9.42
CA ASP A 288 22.76 8.19 8.87
C ASP A 288 22.82 9.71 9.14
N ASP A 289 23.86 10.37 8.63
CA ASP A 289 24.06 11.80 8.81
C ASP A 289 22.93 12.65 8.18
N CYS A 290 22.28 12.18 7.11
CA CYS A 290 21.14 12.87 6.51
C CYS A 290 19.91 12.84 7.43
N ALA A 291 19.77 11.80 8.25
CA ALA A 291 18.74 11.71 9.30
C ALA A 291 19.21 12.27 10.67
N GLY A 292 20.39 12.91 10.74
CA GLY A 292 20.96 13.47 11.97
C GLY A 292 21.60 12.42 12.91
N GLY A 293 21.83 11.21 12.42
CA GLY A 293 22.66 10.19 13.06
C GLY A 293 22.11 9.63 14.37
N THR A 294 23.02 9.02 15.14
CA THR A 294 22.75 8.47 16.48
C THR A 294 22.08 9.46 17.44
N PRO A 295 22.45 10.76 17.51
CA PRO A 295 21.75 11.72 18.38
C PRO A 295 20.25 11.80 18.08
N THR A 296 19.87 11.88 16.80
CA THR A 296 18.45 11.94 16.38
C THR A 296 17.74 10.62 16.67
N LEU A 297 18.42 9.48 16.51
CA LEU A 297 17.87 8.18 16.89
C LEU A 297 17.58 8.08 18.40
N ARG A 298 18.44 8.67 19.26
CA ARG A 298 18.17 8.79 20.70
C ARG A 298 17.03 9.76 21.00
N ALA A 299 16.95 10.87 20.26
CA ALA A 299 15.83 11.81 20.36
C ALA A 299 14.49 11.14 20.03
N LEU A 300 14.46 10.21 19.06
CA LEU A 300 13.28 9.39 18.78
C LEU A 300 12.84 8.57 19.99
N GLN A 301 13.76 7.87 20.67
CA GLN A 301 13.42 7.12 21.88
C GLN A 301 12.89 8.03 23.00
N ASN A 302 13.60 9.12 23.27
CA ASN A 302 13.21 10.06 24.33
C ASN A 302 11.84 10.69 24.05
N TYR A 303 11.60 11.11 22.81
CA TYR A 303 10.34 11.72 22.40
C TYR A 303 9.16 10.75 22.50
N THR A 304 9.33 9.52 22.01
CA THR A 304 8.26 8.50 22.07
C THR A 304 7.98 8.06 23.51
N ALA A 305 9.01 7.89 24.34
CA ALA A 305 8.85 7.60 25.77
C ALA A 305 8.12 8.73 26.50
N HIS A 306 8.51 9.99 26.24
CA HIS A 306 7.84 11.18 26.80
C HIS A 306 6.36 11.22 26.43
N LEU A 307 6.05 11.09 25.13
CA LEU A 307 4.67 11.09 24.65
C LEU A 307 3.86 9.95 25.26
N SER A 308 4.44 8.74 25.34
CA SER A 308 3.79 7.57 25.95
C SER A 308 3.43 7.83 27.40
N LYS A 309 4.38 8.36 28.20
CA LYS A 309 4.17 8.72 29.60
C LYS A 309 3.10 9.80 29.77
N LYS A 310 3.11 10.82 28.92
CA LYS A 310 2.23 12.00 29.06
C LYS A 310 0.82 11.78 28.51
N HIS A 311 0.68 11.06 27.41
CA HIS A 311 -0.57 10.99 26.64
C HIS A 311 -1.15 9.58 26.51
N GLY A 312 -0.47 8.55 27.01
CA GLY A 312 -0.95 7.16 27.00
C GLY A 312 -1.42 6.72 25.62
N THR A 313 -2.69 6.33 25.51
CA THR A 313 -3.28 5.84 24.25
C THR A 313 -3.33 6.89 23.13
N LYS A 314 -3.25 8.19 23.45
CA LYS A 314 -3.23 9.28 22.46
C LYS A 314 -1.82 9.63 21.97
N ALA A 315 -0.78 9.06 22.57
CA ALA A 315 0.62 9.42 22.31
C ALA A 315 1.01 9.32 20.83
N PHE A 316 0.60 8.24 20.15
CA PHE A 316 0.86 8.09 18.72
C PHE A 316 0.25 9.20 17.86
N THR A 317 -0.89 9.78 18.27
CA THR A 317 -1.50 10.91 17.53
C THR A 317 -0.61 12.14 17.58
N TYR A 318 0.00 12.45 18.72
CA TYR A 318 0.95 13.56 18.85
C TYR A 318 2.23 13.28 18.04
N PHE A 319 2.76 12.05 18.14
CA PHE A 319 3.91 11.62 17.35
C PHE A 319 3.68 11.76 15.84
N SER A 320 2.51 11.33 15.34
CA SER A 320 2.16 11.37 13.91
C SER A 320 2.11 12.80 13.32
N LYS A 321 1.96 13.81 14.20
CA LYS A 321 1.92 15.23 13.87
C LYS A 321 3.24 15.95 14.17
N ALA A 322 4.25 15.23 14.67
CA ALA A 322 5.49 15.81 15.20
C ALA A 322 5.23 16.95 16.21
N ASP A 323 4.22 16.82 17.08
CA ASP A 323 3.91 17.85 18.07
C ASP A 323 4.96 17.85 19.18
N MET A 324 6.04 18.58 18.96
CA MET A 324 7.19 18.67 19.89
C MET A 324 7.04 19.77 20.92
N ARG A 325 5.98 20.57 20.87
CA ARG A 325 5.63 21.54 21.93
C ARG A 325 5.44 20.86 23.28
N THR A 326 5.09 19.56 23.27
CA THR A 326 4.91 18.76 24.48
C THR A 326 6.19 18.57 25.28
N LEU A 327 7.37 18.72 24.66
CA LEU A 327 8.67 18.59 25.33
C LEU A 327 8.94 19.74 26.30
N LYS A 328 8.32 20.92 26.08
CA LYS A 328 8.44 22.09 26.94
C LYS A 328 7.96 21.86 28.38
N GLU A 329 7.03 20.94 28.58
CA GLU A 329 6.47 20.63 29.90
C GLU A 329 7.28 19.58 30.67
N ALA A 330 8.39 19.08 30.09
CA ALA A 330 9.25 18.06 30.69
C ALA A 330 10.55 18.60 31.30
N THR A 331 10.96 19.80 30.89
CA THR A 331 12.10 20.59 31.40
C THR A 331 11.62 21.56 32.46
#